data_AF-A0A4R7KAU1-F1
#
_entry.id   AF-A0A4R7KAU1-F1
#
_cell.length_a   1.000
_cell.length_b   1.000
_cell.length_c   1.000
_cell.angle_alpha   90.00
_cell.angle_beta   90.00
_cell.angle_gamma   90.00
#
_symmetry.space_group_name_H-M   'P 1'
#
loop_
_entity.id
_entity.type
_entity.pdbx_description
1 polymer ?
#
loop_
_entity_poly.entity_id
_entity_poly.type
_entity_poly.pdbx_seq_one_letter_code
_entity_poly.pdbx_strand_id
1 'polypeptide(L)'
;MRLVTLLAEVDTEKCTGCRTCQKVCPTLAIKVENRKAVVDSEKCRGCNNCEQRCPVYAIKMVKRVNPVRVYVDPSTVDRSEVEALCKKARFNPEQIICYCTETRAEEVAAAILKGADTPEKLSLETGIRTGCKVECIQPILRLLEAAGITPERPDGYQWYGRTPTVWDIPEEIKEKYSHRGFYFDQDIKVLNKVAEGKKSLEEAR
;
A
#
# COMPACT_ATOMS: atom_id res chain seq x y z
N MET A 1 5.34 -8.72 8.06
CA MET A 1 5.98 -9.58 7.03
C MET A 1 7.18 -8.89 6.37
N ARG A 2 8.30 -8.73 7.09
CA ARG A 2 9.54 -8.14 6.53
C ARG A 2 10.52 -9.17 5.99
N LEU A 3 10.46 -10.39 6.53
CA LEU A 3 11.16 -11.55 6.03
C LEU A 3 10.13 -12.48 5.39
N VAL A 4 10.25 -12.70 4.09
CA VAL A 4 9.36 -13.56 3.30
C VAL A 4 9.94 -14.96 3.32
N THR A 5 9.28 -15.85 4.05
CA THR A 5 9.68 -17.27 4.22
C THR A 5 8.76 -18.23 3.49
N LEU A 6 7.71 -17.72 2.82
CA LEU A 6 6.74 -18.50 2.06
C LEU A 6 6.79 -18.15 0.58
N LEU A 7 6.46 -19.12 -0.26
CA LEU A 7 6.36 -19.00 -1.72
C LEU A 7 5.06 -19.67 -2.18
N ALA A 8 4.39 -19.08 -3.15
CA ALA A 8 3.21 -19.70 -3.76
C ALA A 8 3.65 -20.76 -4.78
N GLU A 9 3.10 -21.96 -4.68
CA GLU A 9 3.30 -23.07 -5.60
C GLU A 9 1.96 -23.44 -6.26
N VAL A 10 1.98 -23.72 -7.55
CA VAL A 10 0.77 -24.01 -8.34
C VAL A 10 0.73 -25.50 -8.72
N ASP A 11 -0.36 -26.16 -8.35
CA ASP A 11 -0.76 -27.47 -8.88
C ASP A 11 -1.34 -27.27 -10.29
N THR A 12 -0.55 -27.64 -11.29
CA THR A 12 -0.94 -27.43 -12.70
C THR A 12 -2.05 -28.36 -13.15
N GLU A 13 -2.28 -29.50 -12.50
CA GLU A 13 -3.36 -30.43 -12.84
C GLU A 13 -4.71 -29.83 -12.43
N LYS A 14 -4.78 -29.23 -11.24
CA LYS A 14 -6.00 -28.57 -10.73
C LYS A 14 -6.24 -27.19 -11.34
N CYS A 15 -5.19 -26.49 -11.76
CA CYS A 15 -5.32 -25.12 -12.24
C CYS A 15 -6.19 -25.03 -13.51
N THR A 16 -7.28 -24.27 -13.44
CA THR A 16 -8.19 -24.05 -14.57
C THR A 16 -7.84 -22.83 -15.44
N GLY A 17 -6.84 -22.03 -15.03
CA GLY A 17 -6.45 -20.82 -15.76
C GLY A 17 -7.42 -19.64 -15.62
N CYS A 18 -8.30 -19.63 -14.61
CA CYS A 18 -9.34 -18.61 -14.41
C CYS A 18 -8.84 -17.18 -14.11
N ARG A 19 -7.53 -16.99 -13.90
CA ARG A 19 -6.87 -15.68 -13.65
C ARG A 19 -7.22 -14.97 -12.34
N THR A 20 -8.03 -15.55 -11.45
CA THR A 20 -8.35 -14.94 -10.15
C THR A 20 -7.08 -14.61 -9.35
N CYS A 21 -6.12 -15.53 -9.31
CA CYS A 21 -4.85 -15.32 -8.61
C CYS A 21 -4.03 -14.13 -9.17
N GLN A 22 -4.00 -13.96 -10.50
CA GLN A 22 -3.35 -12.84 -11.19
C GLN A 22 -4.02 -11.51 -10.81
N LYS A 23 -5.36 -11.46 -10.81
CA LYS A 23 -6.14 -10.26 -10.50
C LYS A 23 -6.05 -9.80 -9.04
N VAL A 24 -5.65 -10.68 -8.12
CA VAL A 24 -5.52 -10.34 -6.69
C VAL A 24 -4.07 -10.13 -6.26
N CYS A 25 -3.07 -10.47 -7.06
CA CYS A 25 -1.68 -10.37 -6.66
C CYS A 25 -1.22 -8.91 -6.56
N PRO A 26 -0.78 -8.43 -5.37
CA PRO A 26 -0.42 -7.01 -5.20
C PRO A 26 0.96 -6.69 -5.78
N THR A 27 1.77 -7.70 -6.12
CA THR A 27 3.13 -7.51 -6.67
C THR A 27 3.26 -8.04 -8.10
N LEU A 28 2.13 -8.41 -8.73
CA LEU A 28 2.09 -9.01 -10.07
C LEU A 28 3.01 -10.23 -10.23
N ALA A 29 3.26 -10.95 -9.13
CA ALA A 29 4.13 -12.11 -9.07
C ALA A 29 3.53 -13.39 -9.67
N ILE A 30 2.28 -13.36 -10.14
CA ILE A 30 1.60 -14.52 -10.72
C ILE A 30 0.86 -14.09 -11.98
N LYS A 31 1.10 -14.82 -13.07
CA LYS A 31 0.47 -14.62 -14.38
C LYS A 31 -0.14 -15.93 -14.86
N VAL A 32 -1.10 -15.86 -15.78
CA VAL A 32 -1.64 -17.06 -16.44
C VAL A 32 -1.12 -17.13 -17.87
N GLU A 33 -0.35 -18.16 -18.15
CA GLU A 33 0.27 -18.46 -19.44
C GLU A 33 -0.15 -19.87 -19.86
N ASN A 34 -0.50 -20.08 -21.13
CA ASN A 34 -0.96 -21.39 -21.64
C ASN A 34 -2.07 -22.03 -20.79
N ARG A 35 -3.00 -21.19 -20.28
CA ARG A 35 -4.11 -21.56 -19.37
C ARG A 35 -3.66 -22.10 -17.99
N LYS A 36 -2.43 -21.86 -17.56
CA LYS A 36 -1.92 -22.25 -16.24
C LYS A 36 -1.29 -21.06 -15.52
N ALA A 37 -1.45 -21.00 -14.21
CA ALA A 37 -0.83 -19.96 -13.42
C ALA A 37 0.67 -20.26 -13.22
N VAL A 38 1.51 -19.24 -13.40
CA VAL A 38 2.96 -19.30 -13.26
C VAL A 38 3.37 -18.23 -12.24
N VAL A 39 4.17 -18.62 -11.25
CA VAL A 39 4.64 -17.73 -10.18
C VAL A 39 6.08 -17.30 -10.44
N ASP A 40 6.32 -15.99 -10.43
CA ASP A 40 7.63 -15.38 -10.35
C ASP A 40 8.09 -15.41 -8.88
N SER A 41 9.06 -16.27 -8.58
CA SER A 41 9.59 -16.44 -7.23
C SER A 41 10.30 -15.18 -6.72
N GLU A 42 10.88 -14.35 -7.57
CA GLU A 42 11.58 -13.14 -7.11
C GLU A 42 10.59 -12.06 -6.66
N LYS A 43 9.43 -12.00 -7.30
CA LYS A 43 8.38 -11.03 -6.96
C LYS A 43 7.40 -11.50 -5.90
N CYS A 44 7.33 -12.80 -5.63
CA CYS A 44 6.36 -13.35 -4.70
C CYS A 44 6.66 -12.90 -3.26
N ARG A 45 5.75 -12.12 -2.66
CA ARG A 45 5.91 -11.66 -1.27
C ARG A 45 5.26 -12.57 -0.24
N GLY A 46 4.89 -13.80 -0.62
CA GLY A 46 4.39 -14.81 0.32
C GLY A 46 3.04 -14.47 0.99
N CYS A 47 2.28 -13.53 0.42
CA CYS A 47 1.12 -12.91 1.07
C CYS A 47 -0.18 -13.73 1.04
N ASN A 48 -0.13 -15.02 0.69
CA ASN A 48 -1.23 -16.01 0.62
C ASN A 48 -2.54 -15.63 -0.09
N ASN A 49 -2.64 -14.44 -0.67
CA ASN A 49 -3.88 -13.96 -1.30
C ASN A 49 -4.31 -14.80 -2.51
N CYS A 50 -3.36 -15.32 -3.27
CA CYS A 50 -3.65 -16.18 -4.41
C CYS A 50 -4.20 -17.54 -3.98
N GLU A 51 -3.64 -18.14 -2.92
CA GLU A 51 -4.13 -19.37 -2.30
C GLU A 51 -5.56 -19.18 -1.78
N GLN A 52 -5.81 -18.14 -0.98
CA GLN A 52 -7.12 -17.87 -0.40
C GLN A 52 -8.24 -17.61 -1.42
N ARG A 53 -7.88 -17.17 -2.63
CA ARG A 53 -8.85 -16.79 -3.69
C ARG A 53 -8.96 -17.83 -4.80
N CYS A 54 -8.18 -18.91 -4.76
CA CYS A 54 -8.24 -19.94 -5.78
C CYS A 54 -9.52 -20.77 -5.61
N PRO A 55 -10.47 -20.74 -6.58
CA PRO A 55 -11.76 -21.45 -6.44
C PRO A 55 -11.63 -22.98 -6.50
N VAL A 56 -10.48 -23.47 -7.00
CA VAL A 56 -10.19 -24.90 -7.19
C VAL A 56 -9.02 -25.38 -6.31
N TYR A 57 -8.60 -24.54 -5.34
CA TYR A 57 -7.52 -24.86 -4.38
C TYR A 57 -6.22 -25.39 -5.05
N ALA A 58 -5.89 -24.85 -6.23
CA ALA A 58 -4.73 -25.23 -7.02
C ALA A 58 -3.43 -24.50 -6.61
N ILE A 59 -3.46 -23.70 -5.55
CA ILE A 59 -2.30 -22.93 -5.08
C ILE A 59 -2.08 -23.25 -3.61
N LYS A 60 -0.83 -23.49 -3.21
CA LYS A 60 -0.42 -23.69 -1.82
C LYS A 60 0.73 -22.77 -1.47
N MET A 61 0.83 -22.39 -0.19
CA MET A 61 2.02 -21.71 0.32
C MET A 61 3.04 -22.72 0.87
N VAL A 62 4.21 -22.78 0.24
CA VAL A 62 5.32 -23.66 0.62
C VAL A 62 6.45 -22.86 1.25
N LYS A 63 7.35 -23.53 1.97
CA LYS A 63 8.55 -22.91 2.54
C LYS A 63 9.46 -22.43 1.41
N ARG A 64 9.84 -21.15 1.45
CA ARG A 64 10.84 -20.57 0.56
C ARG A 64 12.23 -20.99 1.03
N VAL A 65 13.01 -21.59 0.13
CA VAL A 65 14.38 -22.07 0.42
C VAL A 65 15.29 -20.91 0.84
N ASN A 66 15.23 -19.79 0.10
CA ASN A 66 16.03 -18.60 0.36
C ASN A 66 15.12 -17.43 0.79
N PRO A 67 14.92 -17.17 2.09
CA PRO A 67 14.07 -16.09 2.55
C PRO A 67 14.51 -14.73 1.99
N VAL A 68 13.53 -13.86 1.67
CA VAL A 68 13.80 -12.53 1.12
C VAL A 68 13.39 -11.46 2.11
N ARG A 69 14.28 -10.51 2.41
CA ARG A 69 13.97 -9.33 3.21
C ARG A 69 13.39 -8.24 2.32
N VAL A 70 12.26 -7.66 2.73
CA VAL A 70 11.55 -6.63 1.98
C VAL A 70 11.49 -5.38 2.83
N TYR A 71 12.25 -4.37 2.40
CA TYR A 71 12.41 -3.11 3.11
C TYR A 71 13.08 -2.11 2.19
N VAL A 72 12.61 -0.86 2.20
CA VAL A 72 13.35 0.27 1.65
C VAL A 72 13.90 1.10 2.79
N ASP A 73 15.21 1.32 2.79
CA ASP A 73 15.86 2.15 3.80
C ASP A 73 15.69 3.65 3.48
N PRO A 74 14.92 4.42 4.26
CA PRO A 74 14.72 5.85 4.02
C PRO A 74 16.00 6.67 4.19
N SER A 75 17.01 6.18 4.92
CA SER A 75 18.28 6.91 5.12
C SER A 75 19.15 6.99 3.86
N THR A 76 18.79 6.24 2.82
CA THR A 76 19.52 6.19 1.54
C THR A 76 19.00 7.20 0.51
N VAL A 77 18.04 8.04 0.88
CA VAL A 77 17.53 9.17 0.09
C VAL A 77 17.61 10.45 0.92
N ASP A 78 17.49 11.62 0.29
CA ASP A 78 17.51 12.89 1.01
C ASP A 78 16.31 12.98 1.97
N ARG A 79 16.60 13.13 3.26
CA ARG A 79 15.58 13.20 4.31
C ARG A 79 14.61 14.36 4.10
N SER A 80 15.09 15.51 3.61
CA SER A 80 14.25 16.68 3.37
C SER A 80 13.24 16.44 2.24
N GLU A 81 13.61 15.66 1.23
CA GLU A 81 12.70 15.27 0.14
C GLU A 81 11.63 14.29 0.65
N VAL A 82 12.01 13.33 1.50
CA VAL A 82 11.06 12.41 2.16
C VAL A 82 10.06 13.19 3.00
N GLU A 83 10.54 14.10 3.86
CA GLU A 83 9.70 14.93 4.72
C GLU A 83 8.77 15.83 3.89
N ALA A 84 9.28 16.44 2.82
CA ALA A 84 8.48 17.26 1.92
C ALA A 84 7.37 16.45 1.22
N LEU A 85 7.68 15.25 0.72
CA LEU A 85 6.70 14.38 0.07
C LEU A 85 5.63 13.88 1.05
N CYS A 86 6.04 13.40 2.23
CA CYS A 86 5.11 12.98 3.27
C CYS A 86 4.20 14.14 3.70
N LYS A 87 4.77 15.34 3.92
CA LYS A 87 3.99 16.54 4.28
C LYS A 87 2.99 16.91 3.19
N LYS A 88 3.39 16.88 1.92
CA LYS A 88 2.50 17.14 0.78
C LYS A 88 1.35 16.12 0.71
N ALA A 89 1.62 14.86 1.05
CA ALA A 89 0.60 13.81 1.18
C ALA A 89 -0.23 13.88 2.48
N ARG A 90 0.11 14.79 3.41
CA ARG A 90 -0.43 14.94 4.77
C ARG A 90 -0.17 13.74 5.69
N PHE A 91 1.04 13.20 5.64
CA PHE A 91 1.50 12.17 6.55
C PHE A 91 2.69 12.68 7.37
N ASN A 92 2.71 12.30 8.65
CA ASN A 92 3.96 12.28 9.39
C ASN A 92 4.85 11.17 8.80
N PRO A 93 6.14 11.41 8.53
CA PRO A 93 7.06 10.39 8.00
C PRO A 93 7.08 9.09 8.80
N GLU A 94 7.00 9.17 10.13
CA GLU A 94 7.04 8.00 11.03
C GLU A 94 5.69 7.28 11.15
N GLN A 95 4.62 7.83 10.56
CA GLN A 95 3.29 7.22 10.63
C GLN A 95 3.28 5.85 9.96
N ILE A 96 2.82 4.84 10.70
CA ILE A 96 2.56 3.51 10.15
C ILE A 96 1.35 3.60 9.23
N ILE A 97 1.54 3.30 7.95
CA ILE A 97 0.50 3.30 6.92
C ILE A 97 0.09 1.89 6.48
N CYS A 98 0.83 0.87 6.90
CA CYS A 98 0.43 -0.53 6.81
C CYS A 98 0.83 -1.31 8.05
N TYR A 99 -0.14 -1.64 8.89
CA TYR A 99 0.07 -2.36 10.14
C TYR A 99 0.55 -3.80 9.93
N CYS A 100 0.11 -4.50 8.87
CA CYS A 100 0.51 -5.90 8.62
C CYS A 100 2.02 -6.07 8.33
N THR A 101 2.64 -5.03 7.80
CA THR A 101 4.07 -5.03 7.45
C THR A 101 4.86 -4.00 8.23
N GLU A 102 4.21 -3.24 9.12
CA GLU A 102 4.81 -2.12 9.84
C GLU A 102 5.49 -1.13 8.88
N THR A 103 4.90 -0.94 7.69
CA THR A 103 5.42 -0.01 6.68
C THR A 103 5.03 1.41 7.06
N ARG A 104 6.04 2.29 7.16
CA ARG A 104 5.89 3.72 7.48
C ARG A 104 5.77 4.57 6.22
N ALA A 105 5.23 5.77 6.37
CA ALA A 105 5.09 6.73 5.26
C ALA A 105 6.44 7.08 4.64
N GLU A 106 7.48 7.28 5.45
CA GLU A 106 8.85 7.58 5.00
C GLU A 106 9.43 6.50 4.09
N GLU A 107 9.11 5.23 4.34
CA GLU A 107 9.60 4.11 3.54
C GLU A 107 8.96 4.09 2.15
N VAL A 108 7.64 4.33 2.09
CA VAL A 108 6.94 4.43 0.81
C VAL A 108 7.38 5.68 0.06
N ALA A 109 7.55 6.81 0.73
CA ALA A 109 8.09 8.03 0.12
C ALA A 109 9.50 7.79 -0.44
N ALA A 110 10.39 7.15 0.32
CA ALA A 110 11.73 6.80 -0.15
C ALA A 110 11.70 5.86 -1.38
N ALA A 111 10.78 4.89 -1.41
CA ALA A 111 10.60 4.04 -2.59
C ALA A 111 10.15 4.86 -3.82
N ILE A 112 9.23 5.81 -3.64
CA ILE A 112 8.79 6.71 -4.72
C ILE A 112 9.96 7.55 -5.24
N LEU A 113 10.76 8.13 -4.35
CA LEU A 113 11.96 8.92 -4.73
C LEU A 113 13.00 8.08 -5.48
N LYS A 114 13.05 6.76 -5.21
CA LYS A 114 13.87 5.80 -5.97
C LYS A 114 13.23 5.34 -7.29
N GLY A 115 12.08 5.89 -7.65
CA GLY A 115 11.40 5.66 -8.92
C GLY A 115 10.25 4.65 -8.86
N ALA A 116 9.74 4.29 -7.68
CA ALA A 116 8.50 3.51 -7.59
C ALA A 116 7.27 4.37 -7.90
N ASP A 117 6.53 4.00 -8.94
CA ASP A 117 5.48 4.82 -9.56
C ASP A 117 4.11 4.14 -9.59
N THR A 118 4.01 2.91 -9.07
CA THR A 118 2.76 2.16 -9.03
C THR A 118 2.54 1.53 -7.66
N PRO A 119 1.27 1.33 -7.25
CA PRO A 119 0.97 0.59 -6.03
C PRO A 119 1.60 -0.81 -6.00
N GLU A 120 1.74 -1.47 -7.15
CA GLU A 120 2.33 -2.80 -7.27
C GLU A 120 3.84 -2.80 -7.06
N LYS A 121 4.55 -1.81 -7.62
CA LYS A 121 6.00 -1.64 -7.40
C LYS A 121 6.28 -1.27 -5.94
N LEU A 122 5.48 -0.41 -5.33
CA LEU A 122 5.57 -0.10 -3.91
C LEU A 122 5.32 -1.33 -3.03
N SER A 123 4.33 -2.16 -3.38
CA SER A 123 4.07 -3.42 -2.69
C SER A 123 5.24 -4.40 -2.81
N LEU A 124 5.88 -4.43 -3.99
CA LEU A 124 7.07 -5.23 -4.24
C LEU A 124 8.24 -4.76 -3.39
N GLU A 125 8.56 -3.47 -3.35
CA GLU A 125 9.78 -2.95 -2.72
C GLU A 125 9.68 -2.84 -1.19
N THR A 126 8.53 -2.38 -0.68
CA THR A 126 8.34 -2.08 0.75
C THR A 126 7.57 -3.15 1.52
N GLY A 127 6.90 -4.05 0.80
CA GLY A 127 5.99 -5.05 1.38
C GLY A 127 4.61 -4.48 1.75
N ILE A 128 4.34 -3.19 1.53
CA ILE A 128 2.99 -2.65 1.72
C ILE A 128 1.96 -3.46 0.91
N ARG A 129 0.72 -3.60 1.41
CA ARG A 129 -0.34 -4.43 0.78
C ARG A 129 -0.03 -5.94 0.67
N THR A 130 1.05 -6.46 1.26
CA THR A 130 1.33 -7.91 1.26
C THR A 130 0.81 -8.61 2.52
N GLY A 131 -0.25 -8.08 3.13
CA GLY A 131 -0.98 -8.63 4.28
C GLY A 131 -2.49 -8.62 4.04
N CYS A 132 -3.26 -7.91 4.88
CA CYS A 132 -4.72 -7.84 4.77
C CYS A 132 -5.25 -7.10 3.53
N LYS A 133 -4.44 -6.18 2.95
CA LYS A 133 -4.81 -5.26 1.84
C LYS A 133 -5.95 -4.30 2.15
N VAL A 134 -6.30 -4.16 3.42
CA VAL A 134 -7.34 -3.24 3.88
C VAL A 134 -6.70 -1.88 4.14
N GLU A 135 -7.29 -0.82 3.59
CA GLU A 135 -6.96 0.60 3.75
C GLU A 135 -5.58 1.10 3.30
N CYS A 136 -4.52 0.30 3.35
CA CYS A 136 -3.16 0.74 3.01
C CYS A 136 -2.95 1.16 1.54
N ILE A 137 -3.93 0.97 0.66
CA ILE A 137 -3.94 1.59 -0.67
C ILE A 137 -4.15 3.12 -0.61
N GLN A 138 -4.99 3.61 0.31
CA GLN A 138 -5.29 5.04 0.43
C GLN A 138 -4.03 5.90 0.67
N PRO A 139 -3.15 5.57 1.63
CA PRO A 139 -1.92 6.30 1.82
C PRO A 139 -0.96 6.18 0.63
N ILE A 140 -0.92 5.04 -0.07
CA ILE A 140 -0.12 4.88 -1.29
C ILE A 140 -0.57 5.85 -2.38
N LEU A 141 -1.86 5.88 -2.69
CA LEU A 141 -2.38 6.74 -3.76
C LEU A 141 -2.14 8.21 -3.44
N ARG A 142 -2.29 8.61 -2.17
CA ARG A 142 -1.99 9.98 -1.72
C ARG A 142 -0.52 10.35 -1.85
N LEU A 143 0.40 9.43 -1.52
CA LEU A 143 1.84 9.65 -1.67
C LEU A 143 2.25 9.73 -3.15
N LEU A 144 1.69 8.87 -4.00
CA LEU A 144 1.91 8.93 -5.46
C LEU A 144 1.36 10.24 -6.05
N GLU A 145 0.14 10.63 -5.71
CA GLU A 145 -0.46 11.90 -6.15
C GLU A 145 0.35 13.11 -5.68
N ALA A 146 0.83 13.10 -4.43
CA ALA A 146 1.73 14.12 -3.92
C ALA A 146 3.06 14.17 -4.71
N ALA A 147 3.55 13.04 -5.22
CA ALA A 147 4.69 12.97 -6.12
C ALA A 147 4.35 13.36 -7.58
N GLY A 148 3.11 13.72 -7.88
CA GLY A 148 2.65 14.04 -9.25
C GLY A 148 2.38 12.80 -10.11
N ILE A 149 2.20 11.64 -9.49
CA ILE A 149 2.01 10.35 -10.15
C ILE A 149 0.55 9.93 -10.03
N THR A 150 -0.11 9.69 -11.17
CA THR A 150 -1.47 9.14 -11.23
C THR A 150 -1.40 7.73 -11.80
N PRO A 151 -1.33 6.68 -10.96
CA PRO A 151 -1.18 5.32 -11.45
C PRO A 151 -2.45 4.83 -12.13
N GLU A 152 -2.30 4.14 -13.25
CA GLU A 152 -3.41 3.40 -13.86
C GLU A 152 -3.67 2.11 -13.07
N ARG A 153 -4.96 1.83 -12.83
CA ARG A 153 -5.33 0.60 -12.13
C ARG A 153 -5.22 -0.61 -13.08
N PRO A 154 -4.50 -1.68 -12.70
CA PRO A 154 -4.48 -2.91 -13.48
C PRO A 154 -5.88 -3.53 -13.65
N ASP A 155 -6.06 -4.35 -14.68
CA ASP A 155 -7.26 -5.21 -14.78
C ASP A 155 -7.27 -6.21 -13.61
N GLY A 156 -8.16 -5.98 -12.65
CA GLY A 156 -8.34 -6.84 -11.48
C GLY A 156 -8.88 -6.12 -10.25
N TYR A 157 -8.64 -6.75 -9.10
CA TYR A 157 -9.13 -6.31 -7.78
C TYR A 157 -7.95 -6.02 -6.84
N GLN A 158 -6.81 -5.65 -7.40
CA GLN A 158 -5.60 -5.37 -6.63
C GLN A 158 -5.84 -4.19 -5.70
N TRP A 159 -6.60 -3.19 -6.14
CA TRP A 159 -6.88 -1.98 -5.36
C TRP A 159 -8.13 -1.20 -5.84
N TYR A 160 -8.59 -0.26 -5.00
CA TYR A 160 -9.73 0.62 -5.23
C TYR A 160 -9.31 2.09 -5.24
N GLY A 161 -10.17 2.95 -5.80
CA GLY A 161 -9.88 4.39 -5.93
C GLY A 161 -9.76 5.12 -4.59
N ARG A 162 -9.42 6.41 -4.67
CA ARG A 162 -9.23 7.27 -3.51
C ARG A 162 -10.56 7.50 -2.78
N THR A 163 -10.55 7.36 -1.46
CA THR A 163 -11.65 7.74 -0.58
C THR A 163 -11.49 9.22 -0.21
N PRO A 164 -12.57 10.03 -0.26
CA PRO A 164 -12.51 11.41 0.16
C PRO A 164 -12.14 11.50 1.65
N THR A 165 -11.29 12.46 1.97
CA THR A 165 -10.88 12.77 3.34
C THR A 165 -11.45 14.12 3.75
N VAL A 166 -11.24 14.54 5.01
CA VAL A 166 -11.68 15.86 5.48
C VAL A 166 -11.13 17.02 4.63
N TRP A 167 -9.96 16.84 4.01
CA TRP A 167 -9.34 17.83 3.14
C TRP A 167 -9.98 17.91 1.74
N ASP A 168 -10.76 16.89 1.37
CA ASP A 168 -11.43 16.81 0.06
C ASP A 168 -12.90 17.28 0.13
N ILE A 169 -13.41 17.60 1.32
CA ILE A 169 -14.80 18.03 1.51
C ILE A 169 -14.98 19.44 0.93
N PRO A 170 -15.88 19.64 -0.05
CA PRO A 170 -16.16 20.96 -0.61
C PRO A 170 -16.71 21.92 0.44
N GLU A 171 -16.44 23.22 0.28
CA GLU A 171 -16.85 24.24 1.27
C GLU A 171 -18.38 24.30 1.46
N GLU A 172 -19.14 24.16 0.36
CA GLU A 172 -20.60 24.05 0.39
C GLU A 172 -21.10 22.91 1.28
N ILE A 173 -20.36 21.79 1.34
CA ILE A 173 -20.71 20.64 2.18
C ILE A 173 -20.36 20.93 3.64
N LYS A 174 -19.23 21.60 3.90
CA LYS A 174 -18.88 22.02 5.26
C LYS A 174 -19.95 22.94 5.81
N GLU A 175 -20.27 24.03 5.11
CA GLU A 175 -21.31 25.00 5.52
C GLU A 175 -22.65 24.31 5.78
N LYS A 176 -23.06 23.40 4.89
CA LYS A 176 -24.31 22.64 5.02
C LYS A 176 -24.37 21.80 6.29
N TYR A 177 -23.27 21.24 6.77
CA TYR A 177 -23.28 20.29 7.89
C TYR A 177 -22.68 20.84 9.20
N SER A 178 -21.95 21.95 9.20
CA SER A 178 -21.32 22.51 10.40
C SER A 178 -22.31 22.77 11.55
N HIS A 179 -23.53 23.22 11.25
CA HIS A 179 -24.58 23.46 12.25
C HIS A 179 -25.04 22.18 12.98
N ARG A 180 -24.69 20.99 12.49
CA ARG A 180 -25.00 19.70 13.12
C ARG A 180 -23.91 19.20 14.07
N GLY A 181 -22.96 20.07 14.43
CA GLY A 181 -21.85 19.75 15.34
C GLY A 181 -20.66 19.09 14.66
N PHE A 182 -20.49 19.27 13.35
CA PHE A 182 -19.27 18.90 12.64
C PHE A 182 -18.31 20.09 12.63
N TYR A 183 -17.07 19.89 13.09
CA TYR A 183 -16.09 20.95 13.27
C TYR A 183 -14.93 20.82 12.26
N PHE A 184 -15.25 20.75 10.97
CA PHE A 184 -14.31 20.42 9.90
C PHE A 184 -13.00 21.24 9.95
N ASP A 185 -13.06 22.55 10.20
CA ASP A 185 -11.86 23.40 10.25
C ASP A 185 -10.98 23.10 11.46
N GLN A 186 -11.59 22.75 12.59
CA GLN A 186 -10.87 22.34 13.80
C GLN A 186 -10.22 20.98 13.58
N ASP A 187 -10.94 20.03 12.97
CA ASP A 187 -10.43 18.72 12.60
C ASP A 187 -9.24 18.84 11.63
N ILE A 188 -9.37 19.66 10.58
CA ILE A 188 -8.29 19.94 9.62
C ILE A 188 -7.08 20.54 10.33
N LYS A 189 -7.28 21.48 11.26
CA LYS A 189 -6.20 22.08 12.03
C LYS A 189 -5.44 21.04 12.86
N VAL A 190 -6.15 20.13 13.53
CA VAL A 190 -5.53 19.04 14.31
C VAL A 190 -4.77 18.08 13.40
N LEU A 191 -5.39 17.64 12.30
CA LEU A 191 -4.77 16.68 11.38
C LEU A 191 -3.54 17.27 10.67
N ASN A 192 -3.55 18.57 10.34
CA ASN A 192 -2.37 19.25 9.81
C ASN A 192 -1.21 19.28 10.82
N LYS A 193 -1.48 19.51 12.12
CA LYS A 193 -0.44 19.43 13.16
C LYS A 193 0.20 18.05 13.25
N VAL A 194 -0.62 16.99 13.17
CA VAL A 194 -0.12 15.60 13.16
C VAL A 194 0.81 15.37 11.97
N ALA A 195 0.38 15.79 10.77
CA ALA A 195 1.18 15.65 9.55
C ALA A 195 2.49 16.45 9.59
N GLU A 196 2.52 17.61 10.25
CA GLU A 196 3.73 18.43 10.42
C GLU A 196 4.75 17.83 11.40
N GLY A 197 4.37 16.80 12.17
CA GLY A 197 5.29 16.09 13.04
C GLY A 197 5.90 16.91 14.17
N LYS A 198 5.35 18.09 14.50
CA LYS A 198 5.73 18.80 15.71
C LYS A 198 5.38 17.94 16.91
N LYS A 199 6.37 17.60 17.74
CA LYS A 199 6.16 17.00 19.06
C LYS A 199 5.33 17.99 19.91
N SER A 200 4.01 17.88 19.91
CA SER A 200 3.18 18.69 20.80
C SER A 200 1.98 17.88 21.29
N LEU A 201 2.24 16.86 22.10
CA LEU A 201 1.26 16.42 23.10
C LEU A 201 1.46 17.13 24.46
N GLU A 202 2.54 17.90 24.62
CA GLU A 202 2.77 18.74 25.81
C GLU A 202 2.02 20.08 25.77
N GLU A 203 1.53 20.52 24.61
CA GLU A 203 0.79 21.79 24.46
C GLU A 203 -0.75 21.61 24.55
N ALA A 204 -1.22 20.41 24.89
CA ALA A 204 -2.65 20.06 24.97
C ALA A 204 -3.11 19.65 26.38
N ARG A 205 -2.34 20.02 27.42
CA ARG A 205 -2.72 19.86 28.83
C ARG A 205 -3.00 21.20 29.48
#